data_AF-A5GB81-F1
#
_entry.id   AF-A5GB81-F1
#
_cell.length_a   1.000
_cell.length_b   1.000
_cell.length_c   1.000
_cell.angle_alpha   90.00
_cell.angle_beta   90.00
_cell.angle_gamma   90.00
#
_symmetry.space_group_name_H-M   'P 1'
#
loop_
_entity.id
_entity.type
_entity.pdbx_description
1 polymer ?
#
loop_
_entity_poly.entity_id
_entity_poly.type
_entity_poly.pdbx_seq_one_letter_code
_entity_poly.pdbx_strand_id
1 'polypeptide(L)' 'MMPSEHVIISFTLEFKRNLRALAKKYRSIRSDIQPLIDHLLAGELPGDQVPGVSLTIF' A
#
# COMPACT_ATOMS: atom_id res chain seq x y z
N MET A 1 27.86 0.33 7.42
CA MET A 1 27.01 0.94 6.37
C MET A 1 25.97 -0.11 6.02
N MET A 2 24.81 -0.06 6.67
CA MET A 2 23.74 -1.04 6.41
C MET A 2 23.07 -0.65 5.09
N PRO A 3 22.84 -1.58 4.16
CA PRO A 3 22.13 -1.26 2.94
C PRO A 3 20.74 -0.76 3.35
N SER A 4 20.39 0.45 2.94
CA SER A 4 19.02 0.93 3.03
C SER A 4 18.14 -0.05 2.26
N GLU A 5 17.37 -0.87 2.97
CA GLU A 5 16.31 -1.69 2.36
C GLU A 5 15.34 -0.74 1.67
N HIS A 6 15.53 -0.56 0.37
CA HIS A 6 14.62 0.22 -0.44
C HIS A 6 13.36 -0.64 -0.65
N VAL A 7 12.30 -0.33 0.10
CA VAL A 7 11.00 -0.96 -0.10
C VAL A 7 10.45 -0.53 -1.45
N ILE A 8 10.16 -1.51 -2.32
CA ILE A 8 9.58 -1.26 -3.65
C ILE A 8 8.09 -1.60 -3.58
N ILE A 9 7.24 -0.60 -3.81
CA ILE A 9 5.80 -0.79 -3.86
C ILE A 9 5.37 -1.04 -5.31
N SER A 10 4.61 -2.11 -5.51
CA SER A 10 4.00 -2.45 -6.79
C SER A 10 2.49 -2.59 -6.65
N PHE A 11 1.76 -1.91 -7.52
CA PHE A 11 0.30 -1.96 -7.53
C PHE A 11 -0.22 -2.97 -8.56
N THR A 12 -1.10 -3.86 -8.12
CA THR A 12 -1.83 -4.76 -9.02
C THR A 12 -2.76 -3.99 -9.95
N LEU A 13 -3.13 -4.61 -11.07
CA LEU A 13 -4.08 -3.99 -12.01
C LEU A 13 -5.45 -3.78 -11.37
N GLU A 14 -5.89 -4.73 -10.53
CA GLU A 14 -7.15 -4.66 -9.80
C GLU A 14 -7.18 -3.45 -8.86
N PHE A 15 -6.13 -3.25 -8.06
CA PHE A 15 -6.00 -2.08 -7.19
C PHE A 15 -6.16 -0.78 -7.99
N LYS A 16 -5.45 -0.65 -9.11
CA LYS A 16 -5.53 0.54 -9.99
C LYS A 16 -6.92 0.76 -10.58
N ARG A 17 -7.70 -0.31 -10.83
CA ARG A 17 -9.08 -0.21 -11.32
C ARG A 17 -10.02 0.25 -10.21
N ASN A 18 -9.92 -0.35 -9.03
CA ASN A 18 -10.75 -0.02 -7.88
C ASN A 18 -10.51 1.42 -7.40
N LEU A 19 -9.25 1.85 -7.33
CA LEU A 19 -8.91 3.23 -6.98
C LEU A 19 -9.49 4.24 -7.98
N ARG A 20 -9.48 3.93 -9.28
CA ARG A 20 -10.11 4.78 -10.30
C ARG A 20 -11.62 4.88 -10.15
N ALA A 21 -12.30 3.81 -9.77
CA ALA A 21 -13.73 3.83 -9.49
C ALA A 21 -14.04 4.66 -8.24
N LEU A 22 -13.27 4.45 -7.16
CA LEU A 22 -13.44 5.19 -5.91
C LEU A 22 -13.15 6.68 -6.05
N ALA A 23 -12.17 7.07 -6.87
CA ALA A 23 -11.83 8.47 -7.12
C ALA A 23 -12.99 9.29 -7.72
N LYS A 24 -14.00 8.64 -8.32
CA LYS A 24 -15.21 9.32 -8.81
C LYS A 24 -16.10 9.81 -7.66
N LYS A 25 -16.21 9.03 -6.58
CA LYS A 25 -17.03 9.32 -5.39
C LYS A 25 -16.23 10.08 -4.33
N TYR A 26 -14.95 9.73 -4.17
CA TYR A 26 -14.04 10.29 -3.18
C TYR A 26 -12.88 10.97 -3.92
N ARG A 27 -13.05 12.24 -4.28
CA ARG A 27 -12.09 12.96 -5.13
C ARG A 27 -10.68 13.07 -4.52
N SER A 28 -10.60 13.03 -3.19
CA SER A 28 -9.33 13.10 -2.43
C SER A 28 -8.70 11.75 -2.15
N ILE A 29 -9.30 10.62 -2.57
CA ILE A 29 -8.84 9.28 -2.14
C ILE A 29 -7.37 9.00 -2.46
N ARG A 30 -6.83 9.61 -3.53
CA ARG A 30 -5.41 9.47 -3.87
C ARG A 30 -4.50 10.12 -2.83
N SER A 31 -4.90 11.29 -2.34
CA SER A 31 -4.20 11.97 -1.25
C SER A 31 -4.41 11.24 0.07
N ASP A 32 -5.60 10.67 0.29
CA ASP A 32 -5.91 9.96 1.53
C ASP A 32 -5.09 8.68 1.70
N ILE A 33 -4.74 7.99 0.59
CA ILE A 33 -3.88 6.78 0.63
C ILE A 33 -2.39 7.10 0.59
N GLN A 34 -1.99 8.32 0.24
CA GLN A 34 -0.58 8.69 0.09
C GLN A 34 0.21 8.52 1.39
N PRO A 35 -0.28 8.94 2.57
CA PRO A 35 0.42 8.71 3.83
C PRO A 35 0.70 7.22 4.08
N LEU A 36 -0.26 6.34 3.79
CA LEU A 36 -0.07 4.90 3.94
C LEU A 36 1.04 4.37 3.02
N ILE A 37 1.10 4.84 1.78
CA ILE A 37 2.17 4.49 0.83
C ILE A 37 3.52 4.98 1.36
N ASP A 38 3.58 6.19 1.92
CA ASP A 38 4.81 6.77 2.46
C ASP A 38 5.32 5.98 3.68
N HIS A 39 4.42 5.55 4.57
CA HIS A 39 4.75 4.65 5.69
C HIS A 39 5.32 3.32 5.19
N LEU A 40 4.68 2.70 4.20
CA LEU A 40 5.17 1.46 3.58
C LEU A 40 6.56 1.64 2.94
N LEU A 41 6.82 2.77 2.27
CA LEU A 41 8.14 3.08 1.70
C LEU A 41 9.21 3.30 2.77
N ALA A 42 8.81 3.79 3.96
CA ALA A 42 9.69 3.94 5.12
C ALA A 42 10.01 2.60 5.81
N GLY A 43 9.43 1.49 5.37
CA GLY A 43 9.57 0.18 5.99
C GLY A 43 8.63 -0.04 7.17
N GLU A 44 7.70 0.89 7.41
CA GLU A 44 6.63 0.70 8.38
C GLU A 44 5.55 -0.17 7.73
N LEU A 45 5.20 -1.28 8.35
CA LEU A 45 4.15 -2.19 7.89
C LEU A 45 2.94 -2.04 8.81
N PRO A 46 2.15 -0.96 8.68
CA PRO A 46 0.96 -0.76 9.50
C PRO A 46 -0.12 -1.78 9.12
N GLY A 47 -0.63 -2.50 10.11
CA GLY A 47 -1.69 -3.49 9.93
C GLY A 47 -1.39 -4.79 10.65
N ASP A 48 -2.41 -5.63 10.76
CA ASP A 48 -2.27 -6.97 11.30
C ASP A 48 -2.01 -7.95 10.15
N GLN A 49 -1.02 -8.82 10.31
CA GLN A 49 -0.78 -9.87 9.32
C GLN A 49 -2.01 -10.77 9.21
N VAL A 50 -2.48 -11.01 7.98
CA VAL A 50 -3.59 -11.92 7.72
C VAL A 50 -3.17 -13.36 8.08
N PRO A 51 -3.79 -13.99 9.10
CA PRO A 51 -3.41 -15.32 9.52
C PRO A 51 -3.92 -16.39 8.52
N GLY A 52 -3.22 -17.52 8.44
CA GLY A 52 -3.65 -18.66 7.62
C GLY A 52 -3.28 -18.58 6.13
N VAL A 53 -2.44 -17.61 5.73
CA VAL A 53 -1.91 -17.50 4.36
C VAL A 53 -0.41 -17.79 4.36
N SER A 54 0.06 -18.57 3.38
CA SER A 54 1.48 -18.93 3.22
C SER A 54 2.37 -17.76 2.81
N LEU A 55 1.76 -16.61 2.48
CA LEU A 55 2.43 -15.36 2.14
C LEU A 55 2.24 -14.38 3.29
N THR A 56 3.28 -13.60 3.59
CA THR A 56 3.18 -12.47 4.52
C THR A 56 2.36 -11.38 3.84
N ILE A 57 1.09 -11.29 4.21
CA ILE A 57 0.13 -10.29 3.73
C ILE A 57 -0.34 -9.53 4.98
N PHE A 58 -0.33 -8.20 4.90
CA PHE A 58 -0.87 -7.27 5.91
C PHE A 58 -2.13 -6.60 5.35
#